data_AF-A0A0W0SCL4-F1
#
_entry.id   AF-A0A0W0SCL4-F1
#
_cell.length_a   1.000
_cell.length_b   1.000
_cell.length_c   1.000
_cell.angle_alpha   90.00
_cell.angle_beta   90.00
_cell.angle_gamma   90.00
#
_symmetry.space_group_name_H-M   'P 1'
#
loop_
_entity.id
_entity.type
_entity.pdbx_description
1 polymer ?
#
loop_
_entity_poly.entity_id
_entity_poly.type
_entity_poly.pdbx_seq_one_letter_code
_entity_poly.pdbx_strand_id
1 'polypeptide(L)'
;MVFTYEELIALENPYEHLSDGDALAENAKAFETLSGKEKIAIATKIIAACPEAKFKQYGHHIKALGGLIKDEGSFHSVITEAYQVRQRINSLLDPRNKSPHVLFSAKEFNPAPFSQFSALAKQLLECNESEIAERFALCVPEQERHQIAFNVGIAFPKSILKEKINHAFLLRRNIEKLLLGDTPDKFFTSRDYDGDSCRMFVNMFRVLLKGQEESIAGKLCALESVSRSSVKRHLELLHTEAFDETNPFKLIADAINKKESSEQKKNESQGSNRNGLFNRSPTPPKKSLSMEQFDLSSEAEDEKELSSEGSSENKEEEYFEESNFTPF
;
A
#
# COMPACT_ATOMS: atom_id res chain seq x y z
N MET A 1 36.21 25.31 0.03
CA MET A 1 36.64 25.32 -1.39
C MET A 1 35.65 26.18 -2.15
N VAL A 2 36.13 27.17 -2.90
CA VAL A 2 35.28 28.09 -3.64
C VAL A 2 35.16 27.59 -5.08
N PHE A 3 33.94 27.33 -5.51
CA PHE A 3 33.59 26.90 -6.85
C PHE A 3 33.28 28.09 -7.75
N THR A 4 33.63 27.94 -9.02
CA THR A 4 33.16 28.79 -10.11
C THR A 4 31.75 28.39 -10.56
N TYR A 5 31.14 29.23 -11.40
CA TYR A 5 29.83 28.96 -12.01
C TYR A 5 29.80 27.61 -12.74
N GLU A 6 30.80 27.35 -13.60
CA GLU A 6 30.86 26.15 -14.43
C GLU A 6 31.04 24.89 -13.57
N GLU A 7 31.87 24.98 -12.54
CA GLU A 7 32.08 23.87 -11.60
C GLU A 7 30.81 23.54 -10.83
N LEU A 8 30.08 24.54 -10.30
CA LEU A 8 28.83 24.31 -9.55
C LEU A 8 27.77 23.58 -10.37
N ILE A 9 27.63 23.91 -11.66
CA ILE A 9 26.66 23.26 -12.55
C ILE A 9 27.10 21.84 -12.91
N ALA A 10 28.40 21.63 -13.08
CA ALA A 10 28.98 20.33 -13.42
C ALA A 10 28.98 19.32 -12.26
N LEU A 11 28.73 19.76 -11.01
CA LEU A 11 28.64 18.86 -9.86
C LEU A 11 27.53 17.82 -10.05
N GLU A 12 27.94 16.55 -10.10
CA GLU A 12 27.05 15.40 -10.15
C GLU A 12 26.35 15.22 -8.80
N ASN A 13 27.10 15.25 -7.71
CA ASN A 13 26.60 15.23 -6.34
C ASN A 13 27.03 16.48 -5.54
N PRO A 14 26.32 17.61 -5.66
CA PRO A 14 26.73 18.84 -5.00
C PRO A 14 26.68 18.77 -3.47
N TYR A 15 25.93 17.82 -2.88
CA TYR A 15 25.86 17.67 -1.42
C TYR A 15 27.21 17.31 -0.81
N GLU A 16 28.03 16.47 -1.45
CA GLU A 16 29.33 16.06 -0.91
C GLU A 16 30.27 17.24 -0.64
N HIS A 17 30.19 18.26 -1.50
CA HIS A 17 31.04 19.44 -1.43
C HIS A 17 30.40 20.61 -0.68
N LEU A 18 29.07 20.59 -0.52
CA LEU A 18 28.27 21.67 0.08
C LEU A 18 27.49 21.17 1.30
N SER A 19 28.04 20.21 2.02
CA SER A 19 27.34 19.48 3.10
C SER A 19 27.22 20.24 4.42
N ASP A 20 27.87 21.39 4.57
CA ASP A 20 27.86 22.20 5.78
C ASP A 20 27.59 23.69 5.50
N GLY A 21 27.39 24.45 6.58
CA GLY A 21 27.07 25.88 6.49
C GLY A 21 28.23 26.73 5.98
N ASP A 22 29.47 26.34 6.27
CA ASP A 22 30.65 27.12 5.88
C ASP A 22 30.87 27.00 4.37
N ALA A 23 30.75 25.80 3.80
CA ALA A 23 30.82 25.56 2.36
C ALA A 23 29.74 26.32 1.59
N LEU A 24 28.51 26.39 2.12
CA LEU A 24 27.44 27.19 1.53
C LEU A 24 27.74 28.70 1.60
N ALA A 25 28.30 29.19 2.71
CA ALA A 25 28.66 30.59 2.87
C ALA A 25 29.82 31.00 1.94
N GLU A 26 30.86 30.17 1.84
CA GLU A 26 32.03 30.39 0.97
C GLU A 26 31.61 30.52 -0.50
N ASN A 27 30.58 29.79 -0.92
CA ASN A 27 30.10 29.74 -2.30
C ASN A 27 28.90 30.66 -2.57
N ALA A 28 28.47 31.46 -1.59
CA ALA A 28 27.27 32.32 -1.70
C ALA A 28 27.30 33.21 -2.95
N LYS A 29 28.43 33.85 -3.25
CA LYS A 29 28.56 34.71 -4.44
C LYS A 29 28.38 33.95 -5.74
N ALA A 30 28.94 32.75 -5.84
CA ALA A 30 28.81 31.91 -7.03
C ALA A 30 27.35 31.48 -7.22
N PHE A 31 26.65 31.10 -6.15
CA PHE A 31 25.22 30.78 -6.22
C PHE A 31 24.35 31.95 -6.67
N GLU A 32 24.68 33.18 -6.29
CA GLU A 32 23.92 34.35 -6.73
C GLU A 32 24.11 34.71 -8.21
N THR A 33 25.16 34.19 -8.86
CA THR A 33 25.31 34.34 -10.32
C THR A 33 24.44 33.39 -11.14
N LEU A 34 23.88 32.36 -10.50
CA LEU A 34 23.01 31.38 -11.15
C LEU A 34 21.64 31.97 -11.48
N SER A 35 21.06 31.56 -12.60
CA SER A 35 19.66 31.83 -12.90
C SER A 35 18.72 31.14 -11.91
N GLY A 36 17.48 31.60 -11.79
CA GLY A 36 16.50 30.99 -10.88
C GLY A 36 16.29 29.49 -11.13
N LYS A 37 16.31 29.05 -12.40
CA LYS A 37 16.19 27.63 -12.77
C LYS A 37 17.40 26.81 -12.30
N GLU A 38 18.61 27.36 -12.42
CA GLU A 38 19.84 26.69 -11.97
C GLU A 38 19.93 26.63 -10.45
N LYS A 39 19.54 27.70 -9.74
CA LYS A 39 19.40 27.70 -8.29
C LYS A 39 18.47 26.57 -7.82
N ILE A 40 17.31 26.42 -8.47
CA ILE A 40 16.34 25.35 -8.17
C ILE A 40 16.95 23.96 -8.46
N ALA A 41 17.63 23.79 -9.59
CA ALA A 41 18.23 22.51 -9.97
C ALA A 41 19.32 22.07 -8.98
N ILE A 42 20.23 22.97 -8.61
CA ILE A 42 21.30 22.68 -7.63
C ILE A 42 20.71 22.44 -6.24
N ALA A 43 19.78 23.28 -5.77
CA ALA A 43 19.11 23.08 -4.49
C ALA A 43 18.39 21.72 -4.43
N THR A 44 17.72 21.33 -5.52
CA THR A 44 17.09 20.03 -5.66
C THR A 44 18.11 18.89 -5.51
N LYS A 45 19.23 18.94 -6.24
CA LYS A 45 20.28 17.92 -6.16
C LYS A 45 20.86 17.81 -4.74
N ILE A 46 21.19 18.94 -4.10
CA ILE A 46 21.73 18.97 -2.73
C ILE A 46 20.75 18.35 -1.74
N ILE A 47 19.49 18.79 -1.78
CA ILE A 47 18.48 18.32 -0.83
C ILE A 47 18.10 16.87 -1.11
N ALA A 48 18.08 16.40 -2.36
CA ALA A 48 17.84 15.01 -2.69
C ALA A 48 18.97 14.09 -2.20
N ALA A 49 20.23 14.49 -2.40
CA ALA A 49 21.40 13.69 -2.05
C ALA A 49 21.73 13.70 -0.54
N CYS A 50 21.13 14.60 0.24
CA CYS A 50 21.36 14.67 1.69
C CYS A 50 20.87 13.37 2.40
N PRO A 51 21.73 12.64 3.13
CA PRO A 51 21.32 11.44 3.85
C PRO A 51 20.31 11.75 4.97
N GLU A 52 19.33 10.87 5.19
CA GLU A 52 18.27 11.07 6.18
C GLU A 52 18.83 11.33 7.60
N ALA A 53 19.90 10.61 7.98
CA ALA A 53 20.57 10.78 9.27
C ALA A 53 21.16 12.19 9.50
N LYS A 54 21.52 12.89 8.42
CA LYS A 54 22.12 14.25 8.46
C LYS A 54 21.12 15.34 8.10
N PHE A 55 19.93 14.99 7.60
CA PHE A 55 18.96 15.95 7.06
C PHE A 55 18.59 17.05 8.07
N LYS A 56 18.30 16.66 9.33
CA LYS A 56 17.98 17.63 10.39
C LYS A 56 19.13 18.57 10.71
N GLN A 57 20.36 18.04 10.78
CA GLN A 57 21.57 18.84 11.01
C GLN A 57 21.77 19.84 9.87
N TYR A 58 21.58 19.38 8.63
CA TYR A 58 21.68 20.24 7.45
C TYR A 58 20.67 21.39 7.46
N GLY A 59 19.44 21.14 7.95
CA GLY A 59 18.47 22.20 8.19
C GLY A 59 18.95 23.28 9.18
N HIS A 60 19.76 22.92 10.18
CA HIS A 60 20.38 23.90 11.08
C HIS A 60 21.43 24.75 10.37
N HIS A 61 22.24 24.14 9.50
CA HIS A 61 23.21 24.86 8.66
C HIS A 61 22.52 25.86 7.72
N ILE A 62 21.46 25.43 7.02
CA ILE A 62 20.65 26.32 6.15
C ILE A 62 20.08 27.48 6.97
N LYS A 63 19.50 27.22 8.15
CA LYS A 63 18.92 28.28 8.97
C LYS A 63 19.94 29.30 9.47
N ALA A 64 21.14 28.86 9.83
CA ALA A 64 22.21 29.75 10.29
C ALA A 64 22.60 30.79 9.22
N LEU A 65 22.56 30.40 7.95
CA LEU A 65 22.85 31.29 6.81
C LEU A 65 21.79 32.38 6.60
N GLY A 66 20.54 32.12 7.00
CA GLY A 66 19.42 33.05 6.82
C GLY A 66 19.50 34.31 7.69
N GLY A 67 20.39 34.33 8.70
CA GLY A 67 20.71 35.55 9.44
C GLY A 67 21.49 36.58 8.62
N LEU A 68 22.12 36.17 7.52
CA LEU A 68 23.09 36.96 6.76
C LEU A 68 22.53 37.49 5.42
N ILE A 69 21.50 36.86 4.86
CA ILE A 69 20.96 37.17 3.52
C ILE A 69 19.43 37.18 3.60
N LYS A 70 18.80 38.33 3.34
CA LYS A 70 17.33 38.52 3.37
C LYS A 70 16.78 38.99 2.03
N ASP A 71 17.21 38.35 0.95
CA ASP A 71 16.72 38.68 -0.39
C ASP A 71 15.80 37.56 -0.93
N GLU A 72 14.61 37.95 -1.35
CA GLU A 72 13.62 37.07 -1.98
C GLU A 72 14.14 36.68 -3.37
N GLY A 73 14.58 35.43 -3.53
CA GLY A 73 15.23 34.94 -4.76
C GLY A 73 16.73 34.64 -4.63
N SER A 74 17.31 34.90 -3.46
CA SER A 74 18.63 34.37 -3.10
C SER A 74 18.64 32.85 -3.13
N PHE A 75 19.81 32.26 -3.37
CA PHE A 75 19.98 30.82 -3.30
C PHE A 75 19.61 30.27 -1.91
N HIS A 76 19.88 31.05 -0.85
CA HIS A 76 19.46 30.71 0.51
C HIS A 76 17.94 30.52 0.62
N SER A 77 17.15 31.42 0.04
CA SER A 77 15.70 31.29 0.00
C SER A 77 15.28 30.01 -0.75
N VAL A 78 15.90 29.76 -1.90
CA VAL A 78 15.60 28.58 -2.75
C VAL A 78 15.94 27.27 -2.05
N ILE A 79 17.12 27.15 -1.43
CA ILE A 79 17.51 25.92 -0.70
C ILE A 79 16.69 25.72 0.57
N THR A 80 16.29 26.80 1.24
CA THR A 80 15.38 26.75 2.38
C THR A 80 14.01 26.20 1.97
N GLU A 81 13.47 26.66 0.83
CA GLU A 81 12.20 26.16 0.31
C GLU A 81 12.29 24.69 -0.12
N ALA A 82 13.36 24.29 -0.82
CA ALA A 82 13.64 22.90 -1.17
C ALA A 82 13.69 21.99 0.07
N TYR A 83 14.39 22.44 1.12
CA TYR A 83 14.45 21.75 2.41
C TYR A 83 13.05 21.58 3.02
N GLN A 84 12.23 22.63 3.00
CA GLN A 84 10.86 22.58 3.50
C GLN A 84 9.99 21.60 2.71
N VAL A 85 10.14 21.52 1.38
CA VAL A 85 9.41 20.55 0.54
C VAL A 85 9.74 19.13 0.99
N ARG A 86 11.02 18.77 1.10
CA ARG A 86 11.42 17.44 1.58
C ARG A 86 10.93 17.17 3.00
N GLN A 87 11.07 18.12 3.91
CA GLN A 87 10.59 17.99 5.28
C GLN A 87 9.08 17.74 5.34
N ARG A 88 8.29 18.48 4.55
CA ARG A 88 6.82 18.34 4.49
C ARG A 88 6.43 16.97 3.94
N ILE A 89 7.06 16.49 2.87
CA ILE A 89 6.79 15.15 2.32
C ILE A 89 7.17 14.05 3.32
N ASN A 90 8.37 14.12 3.94
CA ASN A 90 8.77 13.14 4.96
C ASN A 90 7.81 13.14 6.16
N SER A 91 7.24 14.30 6.52
CA SER A 91 6.25 14.39 7.61
C SER A 91 4.94 13.66 7.31
N LEU A 92 4.65 13.36 6.04
CA LEU A 92 3.48 12.57 5.66
C LEU A 92 3.60 11.12 6.08
N LEU A 93 4.83 10.61 6.25
CA LEU A 93 5.11 9.25 6.72
C LEU A 93 5.46 9.19 8.21
N ASP A 94 5.91 10.29 8.83
CA ASP A 94 6.31 10.31 10.25
C ASP A 94 5.18 9.82 11.16
N PRO A 95 5.31 8.64 11.82
CA PRO A 95 4.25 8.05 12.65
C PRO A 95 3.78 8.96 13.80
N ARG A 96 4.62 9.90 14.23
CA ARG A 96 4.31 10.85 15.32
C ARG A 96 3.37 11.97 14.86
N ASN A 97 3.31 12.25 13.55
CA ASN A 97 2.43 13.26 12.99
C ASN A 97 0.98 12.76 12.91
N LYS A 98 0.15 13.01 13.91
CA LYS A 98 -1.22 12.47 13.94
C LYS A 98 -2.17 13.02 12.86
N SER A 99 -1.79 14.10 12.17
CA SER A 99 -2.66 14.82 11.25
C SER A 99 -1.91 15.23 9.97
N PRO A 100 -1.37 14.27 9.19
CA PRO A 100 -0.56 14.57 8.00
C PRO A 100 -1.33 15.30 6.91
N HIS A 101 -2.65 15.14 6.88
CA HIS A 101 -3.53 15.75 5.90
C HIS A 101 -3.67 17.27 6.04
N VAL A 102 -3.35 17.84 7.21
CA VAL A 102 -3.49 19.27 7.47
C VAL A 102 -2.67 20.13 6.50
N LEU A 103 -1.53 19.60 6.04
CA LEU A 103 -0.72 20.21 4.97
C LEU A 103 -1.52 20.50 3.68
N PHE A 104 -2.56 19.71 3.42
CA PHE A 104 -3.43 19.81 2.26
C PHE A 104 -4.82 20.34 2.62
N SER A 105 -5.07 20.77 3.86
CA SER A 105 -6.32 21.41 4.24
C SER A 105 -6.36 22.84 3.69
N ALA A 106 -7.55 23.32 3.29
CA ALA A 106 -7.73 24.57 2.55
C ALA A 106 -7.11 25.82 3.21
N LYS A 107 -6.94 25.83 4.54
CA LYS A 107 -6.32 26.95 5.28
C LYS A 107 -4.80 27.03 5.14
N GLU A 108 -4.13 25.90 4.98
CA GLU A 108 -2.66 25.81 4.98
C GLU A 108 -2.10 25.38 3.62
N PHE A 109 -2.98 25.01 2.70
CA PHE A 109 -2.58 24.48 1.41
C PHE A 109 -1.92 25.55 0.53
N ASN A 110 -0.64 25.34 0.23
CA ASN A 110 0.10 26.10 -0.76
C ASN A 110 0.80 25.14 -1.74
N PRO A 111 0.35 25.04 -3.00
CA PRO A 111 0.94 24.15 -4.00
C PRO A 111 2.23 24.66 -4.63
N ALA A 112 2.52 25.97 -4.54
CA ALA A 112 3.61 26.60 -5.28
C ALA A 112 4.98 25.94 -5.01
N PRO A 113 5.39 25.65 -3.76
CA PRO A 113 6.67 25.00 -3.49
C PRO A 113 6.77 23.59 -4.09
N PHE A 114 5.67 22.82 -4.08
CA PHE A 114 5.67 21.46 -4.64
C PHE A 114 5.75 21.47 -6.17
N SER A 115 5.13 22.46 -6.81
CA SER A 115 5.24 22.68 -8.26
C SER A 115 6.66 23.10 -8.66
N GLN A 116 7.23 24.08 -7.93
CA GLN A 116 8.58 24.59 -8.16
C GLN A 116 9.65 23.50 -8.00
N PHE A 117 9.50 22.65 -6.99
CA PHE A 117 10.41 21.52 -6.71
C PHE A 117 9.80 20.17 -7.13
N SER A 118 9.08 20.13 -8.26
CA SER A 118 8.36 18.93 -8.71
C SER A 118 9.25 17.71 -8.95
N ALA A 119 10.49 17.90 -9.39
CA ALA A 119 11.46 16.81 -9.53
C ALA A 119 11.83 16.19 -8.18
N LEU A 120 12.11 17.03 -7.17
CA LEU A 120 12.36 16.60 -5.80
C LEU A 120 11.15 15.88 -5.20
N ALA A 121 9.96 16.47 -5.37
CA ALA A 121 8.72 15.90 -4.86
C ALA A 121 8.45 14.53 -5.48
N LYS A 122 8.64 14.37 -6.79
CA LYS A 122 8.49 13.08 -7.48
C LYS A 122 9.43 12.03 -6.90
N GLN A 123 10.71 12.35 -6.75
CA GLN A 123 11.71 11.42 -6.22
C GLN A 123 11.40 10.98 -4.77
N LEU A 124 10.87 11.89 -3.95
CA LEU A 124 10.54 11.58 -2.54
C LEU A 124 9.25 10.77 -2.39
N LEU A 125 8.31 10.94 -3.32
CA LEU A 125 7.04 10.21 -3.31
C LEU A 125 7.18 8.80 -3.86
N GLU A 126 8.11 8.59 -4.80
CA GLU A 126 8.36 7.31 -5.45
C GLU A 126 8.55 6.19 -4.41
N CYS A 127 7.82 5.09 -4.59
CA CYS A 127 7.76 3.93 -3.70
C CYS A 127 7.06 4.14 -2.34
N ASN A 128 6.67 5.37 -1.99
CA ASN A 128 6.00 5.70 -0.73
C ASN A 128 4.51 5.98 -0.90
N GLU A 129 3.98 5.98 -2.13
CA GLU A 129 2.63 6.46 -2.41
C GLU A 129 1.55 5.64 -1.72
N SER A 130 1.71 4.32 -1.67
CA SER A 130 0.76 3.41 -1.01
C SER A 130 0.73 3.63 0.50
N GLU A 131 1.89 3.81 1.14
CA GLU A 131 1.99 4.03 2.58
C GLU A 131 1.40 5.40 2.97
N ILE A 132 1.67 6.45 2.19
CA ILE A 132 1.04 7.77 2.38
C ILE A 132 -0.47 7.66 2.22
N ALA A 133 -0.96 6.98 1.18
CA ALA A 133 -2.39 6.80 0.94
C ALA A 133 -3.10 6.06 2.07
N GLU A 134 -2.49 4.98 2.56
CA GLU A 134 -2.98 4.22 3.71
C GLU A 134 -3.09 5.10 4.96
N ARG A 135 -2.04 5.88 5.22
CA ARG A 135 -1.98 6.79 6.37
C ARG A 135 -3.02 7.89 6.28
N PHE A 136 -3.27 8.41 5.08
CA PHE A 136 -4.34 9.37 4.84
C PHE A 136 -5.70 8.75 5.13
N ALA A 137 -5.96 7.54 4.66
CA ALA A 137 -7.22 6.85 4.91
C ALA A 137 -7.49 6.54 6.40
N LEU A 138 -6.43 6.44 7.20
CA LEU A 138 -6.54 6.28 8.66
C LEU A 138 -6.77 7.60 9.40
N CYS A 139 -6.18 8.71 8.95
CA CYS A 139 -6.17 9.97 9.69
C CYS A 139 -7.18 11.02 9.18
N VAL A 140 -7.64 10.93 7.94
CA VAL A 140 -8.48 11.98 7.31
C VAL A 140 -9.96 11.77 7.65
N PRO A 141 -10.64 12.79 8.23
CA PRO A 141 -12.08 12.75 8.46
C PRO A 141 -12.87 12.59 7.14
N GLU A 142 -13.99 11.86 7.16
CA GLU A 142 -14.79 11.56 5.96
C GLU A 142 -15.16 12.84 5.18
N GLN A 143 -15.48 13.92 5.89
CA GLN A 143 -15.91 15.19 5.29
C GLN A 143 -14.79 15.90 4.51
N GLU A 144 -13.53 15.63 4.85
CA GLU A 144 -12.36 16.29 4.24
C GLU A 144 -11.74 15.46 3.11
N ARG A 145 -12.02 14.15 3.03
CA ARG A 145 -11.38 13.21 2.08
C ARG A 145 -11.37 13.73 0.64
N HIS A 146 -12.49 14.25 0.14
CA HIS A 146 -12.57 14.77 -1.23
C HIS A 146 -11.65 15.98 -1.46
N GLN A 147 -11.69 16.96 -0.56
CA GLN A 147 -10.89 18.18 -0.68
C GLN A 147 -9.40 17.87 -0.56
N ILE A 148 -9.01 16.97 0.35
CA ILE A 148 -7.63 16.53 0.51
C ILE A 148 -7.14 15.85 -0.77
N ALA A 149 -7.89 14.90 -1.32
CA ALA A 149 -7.51 14.23 -2.57
C ALA A 149 -7.38 15.21 -3.75
N PHE A 150 -8.25 16.21 -3.82
CA PHE A 150 -8.17 17.26 -4.83
C PHE A 150 -6.89 18.10 -4.67
N ASN A 151 -6.59 18.58 -3.46
CA ASN A 151 -5.42 19.40 -3.18
C ASN A 151 -4.11 18.64 -3.38
N VAL A 152 -4.06 17.36 -3.01
CA VAL A 152 -2.91 16.49 -3.32
C VAL A 152 -2.70 16.37 -4.83
N GLY A 153 -3.79 16.25 -5.61
CA GLY A 153 -3.72 16.25 -7.07
C GLY A 153 -3.17 17.54 -7.67
N ILE A 154 -3.44 18.69 -7.04
CA ILE A 154 -2.85 19.98 -7.44
C ILE A 154 -1.36 20.05 -7.08
N ALA A 155 -0.98 19.56 -5.88
CA ALA A 155 0.41 19.57 -5.44
C ALA A 155 1.30 18.64 -6.26
N PHE A 156 0.78 17.47 -6.66
CA PHE A 156 1.54 16.42 -7.35
C PHE A 156 0.82 15.90 -8.60
N PRO A 157 0.63 16.73 -9.65
CA PRO A 157 -0.21 16.40 -10.79
C PRO A 157 0.30 15.22 -11.64
N LYS A 158 1.57 14.84 -11.50
CA LYS A 158 2.20 13.73 -12.25
C LYS A 158 2.50 12.51 -11.39
N SER A 159 2.03 12.48 -10.14
CA SER A 159 2.23 11.37 -9.22
C SER A 159 0.99 10.48 -9.18
N ILE A 160 1.19 9.17 -9.05
CA ILE A 160 0.12 8.19 -8.83
C ILE A 160 -0.51 8.27 -7.43
N LEU A 161 0.01 9.15 -6.57
CA LEU A 161 -0.42 9.30 -5.18
C LEU A 161 -1.90 9.63 -5.06
N LYS A 162 -2.43 10.49 -5.95
CA LYS A 162 -3.85 10.88 -5.91
C LYS A 162 -4.76 9.67 -6.14
N GLU A 163 -4.42 8.85 -7.12
CA GLU A 163 -5.14 7.62 -7.45
C GLU A 163 -5.09 6.66 -6.27
N LYS A 164 -3.92 6.45 -5.66
CA LYS A 164 -3.76 5.61 -4.46
C LYS A 164 -4.58 6.13 -3.28
N ILE A 165 -4.59 7.44 -3.02
CA ILE A 165 -5.40 8.06 -1.97
C ILE A 165 -6.89 7.86 -2.22
N ASN A 166 -7.36 8.04 -3.46
CA ASN A 166 -8.76 7.82 -3.80
C ASN A 166 -9.17 6.35 -3.56
N HIS A 167 -8.34 5.40 -3.97
CA HIS A 167 -8.58 3.98 -3.69
C HIS A 167 -8.60 3.71 -2.18
N ALA A 168 -7.65 4.23 -1.42
CA ALA A 168 -7.59 4.05 0.04
C ALA A 168 -8.82 4.65 0.73
N PHE A 169 -9.29 5.83 0.31
CA PHE A 169 -10.51 6.46 0.83
C PHE A 169 -11.78 5.70 0.48
N LEU A 170 -11.88 5.18 -0.74
CA LEU A 170 -12.99 4.33 -1.16
C LEU A 170 -13.03 3.05 -0.31
N LEU A 171 -11.89 2.39 -0.16
CA LEU A 171 -11.76 1.19 0.63
C LEU A 171 -12.09 1.43 2.10
N ARG A 172 -11.58 2.53 2.68
CA ARG A 172 -11.91 2.98 4.03
C ARG A 172 -13.41 3.13 4.23
N ARG A 173 -14.10 3.81 3.30
CA ARG A 173 -15.55 3.99 3.33
C ARG A 173 -16.28 2.65 3.28
N ASN A 174 -15.83 1.72 2.43
CA ASN A 174 -16.44 0.40 2.30
C ASN A 174 -16.22 -0.46 3.55
N ILE A 175 -15.05 -0.35 4.21
CA ILE A 175 -14.81 -0.97 5.52
C ILE A 175 -15.80 -0.42 6.55
N GLU A 176 -15.93 0.91 6.66
CA GLU A 176 -16.81 1.56 7.63
C GLU A 176 -18.29 1.24 7.42
N LYS A 177 -18.77 1.29 6.16
CA LYS A 177 -20.20 1.16 5.85
C LYS A 177 -20.67 -0.27 5.63
N LEU A 178 -19.79 -1.15 5.12
CA LEU A 178 -20.15 -2.52 4.77
C LEU A 178 -19.56 -3.51 5.76
N LEU A 179 -18.24 -3.57 5.88
CA LEU A 179 -17.56 -4.63 6.65
C LEU A 179 -17.81 -4.51 8.16
N LEU A 180 -17.75 -3.29 8.71
CA LEU A 180 -18.10 -2.99 10.10
C LEU A 180 -19.61 -2.74 10.30
N GLY A 181 -20.35 -2.58 9.20
CA GLY A 181 -21.80 -2.36 9.19
C GLY A 181 -22.59 -3.65 9.43
N ASP A 182 -23.88 -3.63 9.06
CA ASP A 182 -24.80 -4.74 9.30
C ASP A 182 -24.72 -5.85 8.25
N THR A 183 -24.20 -5.53 7.05
CA THR A 183 -24.10 -6.45 5.91
C THR A 183 -22.65 -6.59 5.45
N PRO A 184 -21.79 -7.30 6.21
CA PRO A 184 -20.37 -7.48 5.87
C PRO A 184 -20.13 -8.30 4.61
N ASP A 185 -21.08 -9.11 4.17
CA ASP A 185 -21.05 -9.85 2.90
C ASP A 185 -20.95 -8.93 1.69
N LYS A 186 -21.64 -7.78 1.74
CA LYS A 186 -21.64 -6.79 0.65
C LYS A 186 -20.27 -6.18 0.40
N PHE A 187 -19.36 -6.24 1.37
CA PHE A 187 -17.99 -5.80 1.15
C PHE A 187 -17.30 -6.65 0.06
N PHE A 188 -17.49 -7.97 0.10
CA PHE A 188 -16.85 -8.92 -0.82
C PHE A 188 -17.57 -9.06 -2.16
N THR A 189 -18.86 -8.71 -2.21
CA THR A 189 -19.69 -8.78 -3.43
C THR A 189 -19.88 -7.44 -4.12
N SER A 190 -19.35 -6.35 -3.55
CA SER A 190 -19.41 -5.02 -4.16
C SER A 190 -18.61 -4.99 -5.46
N ARG A 191 -19.10 -4.22 -6.44
CA ARG A 191 -18.34 -3.91 -7.67
C ARG A 191 -17.00 -3.21 -7.36
N ASP A 192 -16.95 -2.49 -6.26
CA ASP A 192 -15.77 -1.74 -5.83
C ASP A 192 -14.81 -2.61 -4.99
N TYR A 193 -15.07 -3.92 -4.86
CA TYR A 193 -14.16 -4.87 -4.22
C TYR A 193 -12.97 -5.17 -5.14
N ASP A 194 -11.76 -4.99 -4.60
CA ASP A 194 -10.52 -5.37 -5.26
C ASP A 194 -9.58 -6.03 -4.24
N GLY A 195 -9.19 -7.27 -4.52
CA GLY A 195 -8.32 -8.05 -3.66
C GLY A 195 -6.90 -7.50 -3.59
N ASP A 196 -6.41 -6.91 -4.69
CA ASP A 196 -5.08 -6.27 -4.72
C ASP A 196 -5.04 -5.04 -3.82
N SER A 197 -6.06 -4.19 -3.89
CA SER A 197 -6.22 -3.05 -2.99
C SER A 197 -6.31 -3.47 -1.52
N CYS A 198 -6.98 -4.59 -1.22
CA CYS A 198 -7.05 -5.11 0.15
C CYS A 198 -5.66 -5.55 0.67
N ARG A 199 -4.84 -6.20 -0.17
CA ARG A 199 -3.46 -6.56 0.17
C ARG A 199 -2.56 -5.35 0.30
N MET A 200 -2.69 -4.38 -0.61
CA MET A 200 -1.89 -3.16 -0.62
C MET A 200 -2.10 -2.31 0.63
N PHE A 201 -3.32 -2.27 1.19
CA PHE A 201 -3.67 -1.47 2.37
C PHE A 201 -3.98 -2.34 3.60
N VAL A 202 -3.23 -3.43 3.79
CA VAL A 202 -3.49 -4.41 4.86
C VAL A 202 -3.40 -3.80 6.27
N ASN A 203 -2.54 -2.81 6.51
CA ASN A 203 -2.41 -2.20 7.84
C ASN A 203 -3.65 -1.38 8.19
N MET A 204 -4.35 -0.80 7.20
CA MET A 204 -5.62 -0.14 7.40
C MET A 204 -6.65 -1.12 7.97
N PHE A 205 -6.73 -2.34 7.44
CA PHE A 205 -7.61 -3.37 8.02
C PHE A 205 -7.16 -3.74 9.42
N ARG A 206 -5.85 -3.94 9.66
CA ARG A 206 -5.32 -4.25 11.00
C ARG A 206 -5.71 -3.19 12.04
N VAL A 207 -5.65 -1.91 11.68
CA VAL A 207 -5.99 -0.82 12.60
C VAL A 207 -7.50 -0.75 12.83
N LEU A 208 -8.32 -0.91 11.79
CA LEU A 208 -9.76 -0.68 11.87
C LEU A 208 -10.57 -1.87 12.35
N LEU A 209 -10.10 -3.07 12.08
CA LEU A 209 -10.81 -4.29 12.47
C LEU A 209 -10.39 -4.79 13.84
N LYS A 210 -9.33 -4.22 14.44
CA LYS A 210 -8.80 -4.64 15.74
C LYS A 210 -9.89 -4.75 16.80
N GLY A 211 -10.13 -5.98 17.27
CA GLY A 211 -11.11 -6.29 18.31
C GLY A 211 -12.56 -6.42 17.79
N GLN A 212 -12.79 -6.34 16.49
CA GLN A 212 -14.11 -6.50 15.84
C GLN A 212 -14.19 -7.78 15.01
N GLU A 213 -13.10 -8.55 14.89
CA GLU A 213 -13.00 -9.71 14.00
C GLU A 213 -14.04 -10.79 14.34
N GLU A 214 -14.23 -11.09 15.63
CA GLU A 214 -15.22 -12.09 16.08
C GLU A 214 -16.68 -11.64 15.83
N SER A 215 -16.94 -10.33 15.88
CA SER A 215 -18.24 -9.73 15.62
C SER A 215 -18.58 -9.84 14.13
N ILE A 216 -17.63 -9.46 13.27
CA ILE A 216 -17.74 -9.60 11.80
C ILE A 216 -17.96 -11.07 11.44
N ALA A 217 -17.15 -11.98 11.98
CA ALA A 217 -17.31 -13.41 11.79
C ALA A 217 -18.70 -13.91 12.22
N GLY A 218 -19.25 -13.40 13.33
CA GLY A 218 -20.60 -13.73 13.76
C GLY A 218 -21.68 -13.35 12.75
N LYS A 219 -21.60 -12.14 12.20
CA LYS A 219 -22.52 -11.68 11.15
C LYS A 219 -22.37 -12.50 9.87
N LEU A 220 -21.14 -12.84 9.49
CA LEU A 220 -20.86 -13.70 8.32
C LEU A 220 -21.35 -15.15 8.50
N CYS A 221 -21.28 -15.70 9.71
CA CYS A 221 -21.83 -17.03 10.02
C CYS A 221 -23.36 -17.08 9.93
N ALA A 222 -24.07 -15.96 10.08
CA ALA A 222 -25.52 -15.92 9.96
C ALA A 222 -26.02 -15.96 8.50
N LEU A 223 -25.11 -15.83 7.52
CA LEU A 223 -25.43 -15.85 6.09
C LEU A 223 -25.79 -17.26 5.61
N GLU A 224 -26.51 -17.30 4.48
CA GLU A 224 -26.75 -18.51 3.71
C GLU A 224 -25.43 -19.20 3.31
N SER A 225 -25.46 -20.53 3.21
CA SER A 225 -24.27 -21.37 3.01
C SER A 225 -23.46 -21.02 1.75
N VAL A 226 -24.13 -20.62 0.67
CA VAL A 226 -23.50 -20.24 -0.61
C VAL A 226 -22.71 -18.94 -0.46
N SER A 227 -23.34 -17.88 0.06
CA SER A 227 -22.70 -16.59 0.32
C SER A 227 -21.53 -16.72 1.29
N ARG A 228 -21.70 -17.56 2.32
CA ARG A 228 -20.64 -17.82 3.30
C ARG A 228 -19.42 -18.51 2.69
N SER A 229 -19.62 -19.49 1.82
CA SER A 229 -18.53 -20.21 1.16
C SER A 229 -17.74 -19.30 0.21
N SER A 230 -18.44 -18.40 -0.50
CA SER A 230 -17.80 -17.38 -1.33
C SER A 230 -16.94 -16.42 -0.49
N VAL A 231 -17.48 -15.90 0.62
CA VAL A 231 -16.74 -15.01 1.52
C VAL A 231 -15.52 -15.70 2.12
N LYS A 232 -15.62 -16.98 2.52
CA LYS A 232 -14.46 -17.75 2.99
C LYS A 232 -13.35 -17.81 1.95
N ARG A 233 -13.69 -18.12 0.70
CA ARG A 233 -12.73 -18.14 -0.40
C ARG A 233 -12.05 -16.77 -0.58
N HIS A 234 -12.79 -15.67 -0.46
CA HIS A 234 -12.21 -14.33 -0.53
C HIS A 234 -11.26 -14.05 0.65
N LEU A 235 -11.64 -14.40 1.87
CA LEU A 235 -10.78 -14.26 3.06
C LEU A 235 -9.48 -15.08 2.91
N GLU A 236 -9.59 -16.29 2.36
CA GLU A 236 -8.45 -17.18 2.08
C GLU A 236 -7.46 -16.57 1.09
N LEU A 237 -7.96 -15.97 0.00
CA LEU A 237 -7.14 -15.29 -1.01
C LEU A 237 -6.46 -14.01 -0.47
N LEU A 238 -6.94 -13.45 0.64
CA LEU A 238 -6.40 -12.24 1.25
C LEU A 238 -5.34 -12.52 2.34
N HIS A 239 -5.19 -13.77 2.79
CA HIS A 239 -4.21 -14.16 3.81
C HIS A 239 -3.06 -15.04 3.25
N THR A 240 -2.53 -14.68 2.07
CA THR A 240 -1.51 -15.45 1.32
C THR A 240 -0.19 -15.69 2.06
N GLU A 241 0.10 -14.94 3.12
CA GLU A 241 1.25 -15.20 4.00
C GLU A 241 0.81 -16.08 5.17
N ALA A 242 1.04 -17.39 5.06
CA ALA A 242 0.66 -18.38 6.07
C ALA A 242 1.15 -18.04 7.51
N PHE A 243 2.16 -17.17 7.64
CA PHE A 243 2.84 -16.82 8.87
C PHE A 243 2.38 -15.51 9.54
N ASP A 244 1.47 -14.73 8.94
CA ASP A 244 0.92 -13.53 9.59
C ASP A 244 -0.32 -13.87 10.42
N GLU A 245 -0.10 -14.28 11.67
CA GLU A 245 -1.17 -14.53 12.65
C GLU A 245 -1.95 -13.26 13.02
N THR A 246 -1.41 -12.08 12.72
CA THR A 246 -2.08 -10.79 12.98
C THR A 246 -2.89 -10.29 11.79
N ASN A 247 -2.95 -11.06 10.70
CA ASN A 247 -3.76 -10.71 9.54
C ASN A 247 -5.25 -10.70 9.92
N PRO A 248 -5.95 -9.58 9.76
CA PRO A 248 -7.34 -9.46 10.20
C PRO A 248 -8.28 -10.39 9.40
N PHE A 249 -7.96 -10.69 8.14
CA PHE A 249 -8.75 -11.61 7.32
C PHE A 249 -8.60 -13.07 7.79
N LYS A 250 -7.40 -13.46 8.24
CA LYS A 250 -7.14 -14.76 8.87
C LYS A 250 -7.91 -14.90 10.18
N LEU A 251 -7.87 -13.87 11.04
CA LEU A 251 -8.62 -13.86 12.31
C LEU A 251 -10.14 -14.01 12.11
N ILE A 252 -10.69 -13.34 11.09
CA ILE A 252 -12.11 -13.49 10.73
C ILE A 252 -12.39 -14.91 10.23
N ALA A 253 -11.56 -15.46 9.34
CA ALA A 253 -11.73 -16.82 8.81
C ALA A 253 -11.68 -17.89 9.93
N ASP A 254 -10.70 -17.79 10.83
CA ASP A 254 -10.55 -18.68 11.98
C ASP A 254 -11.75 -18.61 12.92
N ALA A 255 -12.27 -17.40 13.18
CA ALA A 255 -13.47 -17.20 14.00
C ALA A 255 -14.73 -17.82 13.36
N ILE A 256 -14.87 -17.77 12.02
CA ILE A 256 -15.96 -18.45 11.31
C ILE A 256 -15.85 -19.97 11.48
N ASN A 257 -14.67 -20.54 11.24
CA ASN A 257 -14.43 -21.98 11.35
C ASN A 257 -14.66 -22.51 12.79
N LYS A 258 -14.27 -21.73 13.80
CA LYS A 258 -14.51 -22.04 15.21
C LYS A 258 -16.00 -22.06 15.56
N LYS A 259 -16.80 -21.14 15.01
CA LYS A 259 -18.25 -21.10 15.26
C LYS A 259 -18.97 -22.29 14.62
N GLU A 260 -18.66 -22.62 13.38
CA GLU A 260 -19.29 -23.74 12.67
C GLU A 260 -19.02 -25.09 13.34
N SER A 261 -17.78 -25.33 13.78
CA SER A 261 -17.43 -26.56 14.50
C SER A 261 -18.13 -26.67 15.86
N SER A 262 -18.44 -25.55 16.52
CA SER A 262 -19.21 -25.53 17.76
C SER A 262 -20.71 -25.79 17.57
N GLU A 263 -21.27 -25.36 16.43
CA GLU A 263 -22.68 -25.59 16.06
C GLU A 263 -22.90 -27.04 15.60
N GLN A 264 -21.97 -27.62 14.84
CA GLN A 264 -22.02 -29.03 14.47
C GLN A 264 -21.97 -29.94 15.71
N LYS A 265 -21.10 -29.67 16.68
CA LYS A 265 -21.05 -30.42 17.95
C LYS A 265 -22.33 -30.29 18.77
N LYS A 266 -22.98 -29.12 18.78
CA LYS A 266 -24.29 -28.94 19.45
C LYS A 266 -25.39 -29.76 18.76
N ASN A 267 -25.45 -29.74 17.43
CA ASN A 267 -26.46 -30.50 16.69
C ASN A 267 -26.22 -32.02 16.75
N GLU A 268 -24.97 -32.48 16.80
CA GLU A 268 -24.64 -33.89 17.03
C GLU A 268 -24.99 -34.35 18.46
N SER A 269 -24.77 -33.48 19.46
CA SER A 269 -25.14 -33.78 20.85
C SER A 269 -26.64 -33.73 21.15
N GLN A 270 -27.47 -33.20 20.25
CA GLN A 270 -28.93 -33.23 20.34
C GLN A 270 -29.59 -34.28 19.42
N GLY A 271 -28.80 -34.99 18.60
CA GLY A 271 -29.26 -35.95 17.60
C GLY A 271 -29.23 -37.43 18.00
N SER A 272 -29.05 -37.78 19.29
CA SER A 272 -29.10 -39.18 19.73
C SER A 272 -29.99 -39.36 20.96
N ASN A 273 -31.30 -39.30 20.73
CA ASN A 273 -32.27 -40.02 21.55
C ASN A 273 -33.33 -40.60 20.62
N ARG A 274 -33.05 -41.78 20.07
CA ARG A 274 -34.06 -42.64 19.46
C ARG A 274 -34.11 -43.94 20.25
N ASN A 275 -35.17 -44.09 21.03
CA ASN A 275 -35.58 -45.35 21.64
C ASN A 275 -35.63 -46.44 20.57
N GLY A 276 -34.86 -47.50 20.78
CA GLY A 276 -34.93 -48.77 20.07
C GLY A 276 -34.81 -49.91 21.06
N LEU A 277 -35.94 -50.36 21.59
CA LEU A 277 -36.10 -51.67 22.20
C LEU A 277 -35.54 -52.73 21.25
N PHE A 278 -34.60 -53.57 21.69
CA PHE A 278 -34.67 -55.03 21.61
C PHE A 278 -33.47 -55.64 22.35
N ASN A 279 -33.75 -56.16 23.55
CA ASN A 279 -32.90 -57.14 24.21
C ASN A 279 -32.82 -58.40 23.36
N ARG A 280 -31.61 -58.85 23.02
CA ARG A 280 -31.23 -60.28 22.96
C ARG A 280 -29.72 -60.42 22.82
N SER A 281 -29.12 -61.07 23.80
CA SER A 281 -27.84 -61.77 23.72
C SER A 281 -28.11 -63.23 24.11
N PRO A 282 -27.12 -64.14 24.11
CA PRO A 282 -26.24 -64.57 23.01
C PRO A 282 -26.18 -66.12 22.92
N THR A 283 -25.70 -66.71 21.83
CA THR A 283 -24.85 -67.95 21.84
C THR A 283 -24.33 -68.34 20.43
N PRO A 284 -23.20 -69.08 20.32
CA PRO A 284 -22.29 -69.15 19.16
C PRO A 284 -22.20 -70.60 18.58
N PRO A 285 -21.04 -71.11 18.08
CA PRO A 285 -20.29 -70.82 16.84
C PRO A 285 -20.17 -72.06 15.92
N LYS A 286 -19.72 -71.93 14.66
CA LYS A 286 -18.95 -73.00 13.96
C LYS A 286 -17.92 -72.46 12.96
N LYS A 287 -16.73 -73.07 13.07
CA LYS A 287 -15.49 -72.95 12.29
C LYS A 287 -15.63 -73.49 10.87
N SER A 288 -14.83 -72.97 9.92
CA SER A 288 -13.75 -73.72 9.22
C SER A 288 -13.08 -72.92 8.08
N LEU A 289 -11.73 -72.84 8.13
CA LEU A 289 -10.71 -73.05 7.05
C LEU A 289 -10.86 -72.28 5.71
N SER A 290 -9.85 -71.79 4.99
CA SER A 290 -8.37 -71.78 4.99
C SER A 290 -7.94 -70.87 3.80
N MET A 291 -6.95 -69.98 3.91
CA MET A 291 -5.54 -70.11 3.48
C MET A 291 -5.25 -69.93 1.97
N GLU A 292 -4.53 -68.83 1.70
CA GLU A 292 -3.43 -68.56 0.75
C GLU A 292 -3.53 -68.65 -0.80
N GLN A 293 -3.10 -67.52 -1.39
CA GLN A 293 -2.18 -67.28 -2.52
C GLN A 293 -2.41 -67.93 -3.88
N PHE A 294 -2.43 -67.08 -4.93
CA PHE A 294 -1.69 -67.28 -6.18
C PHE A 294 -1.30 -65.92 -6.80
N ASP A 295 0.00 -65.75 -7.04
CA ASP A 295 0.59 -64.84 -8.03
C ASP A 295 0.45 -65.43 -9.44
N LEU A 296 0.35 -64.58 -10.47
CA LEU A 296 1.21 -64.56 -11.67
C LEU A 296 0.70 -63.61 -12.78
N SER A 297 1.61 -62.69 -13.10
CA SER A 297 1.91 -61.89 -14.31
C SER A 297 1.47 -62.32 -15.73
N SER A 298 1.23 -61.30 -16.58
CA SER A 298 1.73 -61.14 -17.97
C SER A 298 1.51 -59.66 -18.40
N GLU A 299 2.53 -58.84 -18.75
CA GLU A 299 3.15 -58.68 -20.10
C GLU A 299 2.12 -58.54 -21.24
N ALA A 300 2.20 -57.65 -22.24
CA ALA A 300 3.14 -56.61 -22.66
C ALA A 300 2.46 -55.76 -23.77
N GLU A 301 2.96 -54.52 -23.94
CA GLU A 301 3.23 -53.76 -25.19
C GLU A 301 2.16 -53.53 -26.28
N ASP A 302 1.98 -52.25 -26.68
CA ASP A 302 2.32 -51.68 -28.02
C ASP A 302 1.88 -50.20 -28.06
N GLU A 303 2.82 -49.25 -28.18
CA GLU A 303 3.26 -48.57 -29.42
C GLU A 303 2.32 -47.43 -29.88
N LYS A 304 2.75 -46.16 -29.71
CA LYS A 304 3.42 -45.27 -30.70
C LYS A 304 2.41 -44.43 -31.49
N GLU A 305 2.44 -43.10 -31.44
CA GLU A 305 3.18 -42.12 -32.27
C GLU A 305 2.13 -40.99 -32.55
N LEU A 306 2.35 -39.71 -32.84
CA LEU A 306 3.48 -38.88 -33.28
C LEU A 306 3.00 -37.40 -33.25
N SER A 307 3.96 -36.48 -33.03
CA SER A 307 4.10 -35.11 -33.61
C SER A 307 2.97 -34.06 -33.39
N SER A 308 3.18 -32.74 -33.43
CA SER A 308 4.22 -31.90 -34.04
C SER A 308 4.31 -30.51 -33.39
N GLU A 309 5.44 -29.85 -33.65
CA GLU A 309 5.83 -28.45 -33.39
C GLU A 309 4.85 -27.38 -33.89
N GLY A 310 4.99 -26.15 -33.39
CA GLY A 310 4.44 -24.94 -34.01
C GLY A 310 4.58 -23.66 -33.19
N SER A 311 5.62 -22.88 -33.52
CA SER A 311 5.94 -21.53 -33.02
C SER A 311 4.97 -20.45 -33.51
N SER A 312 4.74 -19.39 -32.72
CA SER A 312 4.78 -18.01 -33.22
C SER A 312 4.77 -16.95 -32.10
N GLU A 313 5.85 -16.18 -32.09
CA GLU A 313 5.92 -14.83 -31.54
C GLU A 313 4.92 -13.91 -32.26
N ASN A 314 4.21 -13.06 -31.52
CA ASN A 314 3.60 -11.85 -32.08
C ASN A 314 4.02 -10.65 -31.22
N LYS A 315 4.88 -9.81 -31.81
CA LYS A 315 5.13 -8.42 -31.43
C LYS A 315 4.06 -7.57 -32.12
N GLU A 316 3.32 -6.77 -31.36
CA GLU A 316 2.51 -5.68 -31.92
C GLU A 316 3.22 -4.36 -31.64
N GLU A 317 3.60 -3.69 -32.72
CA GLU A 317 4.07 -2.31 -32.78
C GLU A 317 2.84 -1.40 -32.84
N GLU A 318 2.67 -0.50 -31.87
CA GLU A 318 1.60 0.49 -31.87
C GLU A 318 2.16 1.88 -32.26
N TYR A 319 1.63 2.42 -33.36
CA TYR A 319 1.92 3.74 -33.90
C TYR A 319 1.28 4.83 -33.02
N PHE A 320 2.07 5.83 -32.61
CA PHE A 320 1.55 7.08 -32.04
C PHE A 320 1.49 8.15 -33.14
N GLU A 321 0.27 8.53 -33.54
CA GLU A 321 0.02 9.76 -34.31
C GLU A 321 -0.06 10.96 -33.37
N GLU A 322 0.81 11.94 -33.62
CA GLU A 322 0.77 13.27 -33.02
C GLU A 322 -0.42 14.07 -33.59
N SER A 323 -1.35 14.50 -32.73
CA SER A 323 -2.30 15.55 -33.06
C SER A 323 -2.06 16.79 -32.18
N ASN A 324 -1.64 17.84 -32.87
CA ASN A 324 -1.47 19.20 -32.34
C ASN A 324 -2.82 19.76 -31.88
N PHE A 325 -2.88 20.31 -30.66
CA PHE A 325 -3.97 21.16 -30.22
C PHE A 325 -3.41 22.45 -29.60
N THR A 326 -3.71 23.58 -30.24
CA THR A 326 -3.45 24.95 -29.78
C THR A 326 -4.58 25.45 -28.87
N PRO A 327 -4.31 26.30 -27.86
CA PRO A 327 -5.33 26.79 -26.93
C PRO A 327 -5.95 28.13 -27.38
N PHE A 328 -7.20 28.35 -26.95
CA PHE A 328 -7.82 29.68 -26.82
C PHE A 328 -7.76 30.14 -25.38
#